data_AF-A0A0F9ULU9-F1
#
_entry.id   AF-A0A0F9ULU9-F1
#
_cell.length_a   1.000
_cell.length_b   1.000
_cell.length_c   1.000
_cell.angle_alpha   90.00
_cell.angle_beta   90.00
_cell.angle_gamma   90.00
#
_symmetry.space_group_name_H-M   'P 1'
#
loop_
_entity.id
_entity.type
_entity.pdbx_description
1 polymer ?
#
loop_
_entity_poly.entity_id
_entity_poly.type
_entity_poly.pdbx_seq_one_letter_code
_entity_poly.pdbx_strand_id
1 'polypeptide(L)' 'MMTKEYVLSLMGSSKNEHEWNANCDVVKREYGGYPDWWYAEIILSGLLRRTLGQGSDEIKILTK' A
#
# COMPACT_ATOMS: atom_id res chain seq x y z
N MET A 1 -0.73 -5.58 -17.53
CA MET A 1 0.04 -4.97 -16.43
C MET A 1 -0.50 -3.57 -16.17
N MET A 2 -1.06 -3.33 -14.98
CA MET A 2 -1.51 -1.99 -14.56
C MET A 2 -0.35 -0.99 -14.59
N THR A 3 -0.59 0.30 -14.86
CA THR A 3 0.48 1.31 -14.78
C THR A 3 0.80 1.68 -13.34
N LYS A 4 1.97 2.28 -13.10
CA LYS A 4 2.35 2.78 -11.78
C LYS A 4 1.34 3.81 -11.26
N GLU A 5 0.92 4.74 -12.10
CA GLU A 5 -0.02 5.81 -11.76
C GLU A 5 -1.37 5.23 -11.36
N TYR A 6 -1.82 4.17 -12.04
CA TYR A 6 -3.04 3.46 -11.68
C TYR A 6 -2.93 2.79 -10.31
N VAL A 7 -1.81 2.12 -10.03
CA VAL A 7 -1.58 1.49 -8.71
C VAL A 7 -1.57 2.54 -7.60
N LEU A 8 -0.89 3.67 -7.80
CA LEU A 8 -0.86 4.78 -6.83
C LEU A 8 -2.26 5.33 -6.57
N SER A 9 -3.05 5.53 -7.63
CA SER A 9 -4.44 5.98 -7.50
C SER A 9 -5.31 4.94 -6.80
N LEU A 10 -5.13 3.65 -7.10
CA LEU A 10 -5.87 2.55 -6.49
C LEU A 10 -5.59 2.50 -4.98
N MET A 11 -4.31 2.42 -4.60
CA MET A 11 -3.89 2.39 -3.21
C MET A 11 -4.33 3.65 -2.46
N GLY A 12 -4.17 4.82 -3.08
CA GLY A 12 -4.56 6.10 -2.50
C GLY A 12 -6.06 6.27 -2.24
N SER A 13 -6.91 5.47 -2.90
CA SER A 13 -8.38 5.53 -2.77
C SER A 13 -8.96 4.75 -1.59
N SER A 14 -8.15 3.91 -0.94
CA SER A 14 -8.59 3.10 0.20
C SER A 14 -8.97 3.99 1.39
N LYS A 15 -10.05 3.63 2.10
CA LYS A 15 -10.54 4.38 3.27
C LYS A 15 -10.28 3.69 4.59
N ASN A 16 -9.89 2.42 4.54
CA ASN A 16 -9.64 1.58 5.69
C ASN A 16 -8.67 0.46 5.31
N GLU A 17 -8.16 -0.23 6.34
CA GLU A 17 -7.20 -1.32 6.18
C GLU A 17 -7.75 -2.47 5.31
N HIS A 18 -9.06 -2.77 5.41
CA HIS A 18 -9.67 -3.83 4.63
C HIS A 18 -9.62 -3.53 3.11
N GLU A 19 -9.99 -2.31 2.72
CA GLU A 19 -9.90 -1.85 1.33
C GLU A 19 -8.44 -1.80 0.84
N TRP A 20 -7.51 -1.37 1.70
CA TRP A 20 -6.08 -1.35 1.38
C TRP A 20 -5.55 -2.75 1.09
N ASN A 21 -5.91 -3.72 1.92
CA ASN A 21 -5.52 -5.11 1.75
C ASN A 21 -6.13 -5.72 0.48
N ALA A 22 -7.41 -5.46 0.21
CA ALA A 22 -8.05 -5.89 -1.04
C ALA A 22 -7.35 -5.31 -2.28
N ASN A 23 -6.96 -4.03 -2.23
CA ASN A 23 -6.21 -3.39 -3.32
C ASN A 23 -4.80 -3.97 -3.47
N CYS A 24 -4.11 -4.28 -2.36
CA CYS A 24 -2.83 -4.99 -2.41
C CYS A 24 -2.96 -6.34 -3.14
N ASP A 25 -4.04 -7.09 -2.91
CA ASP A 25 -4.27 -8.37 -3.55
C ASP A 25 -4.54 -8.23 -5.06
N VAL A 26 -5.20 -7.16 -5.48
CA VAL A 26 -5.36 -6.80 -6.91
C VAL A 26 -3.99 -6.57 -7.54
N VAL A 27 -3.12 -5.78 -6.89
CA VAL A 27 -1.76 -5.50 -7.39
C VAL A 27 -0.95 -6.78 -7.47
N LYS A 28 -0.98 -7.61 -6.41
CA LYS A 28 -0.27 -8.91 -6.39
C LYS A 28 -0.67 -9.82 -7.52
N ARG A 29 -1.96 -9.93 -7.80
CA ARG A 29 -2.48 -10.77 -8.87
C ARG A 29 -1.99 -10.33 -10.24
N GLU A 30 -1.91 -9.01 -10.48
CA GLU A 30 -1.50 -8.45 -11.77
C GLU A 30 0.02 -8.55 -11.99
N TYR A 31 0.82 -8.46 -10.94
CA TYR A 31 2.28 -8.41 -11.00
C TYR A 31 2.98 -9.73 -10.63
N GLY A 32 2.25 -10.72 -10.12
CA GLY A 32 2.83 -11.93 -9.53
C GLY A 32 3.55 -11.66 -8.20
N GLY A 33 3.21 -10.56 -7.53
CA GLY A 33 3.93 -10.01 -6.39
C GLY A 33 3.77 -8.49 -6.34
N TYR A 34 4.71 -7.79 -5.71
CA TYR A 34 4.73 -6.32 -5.79
C TYR A 34 5.74 -5.86 -6.84
N PRO A 35 5.46 -4.78 -7.57
CA PRO A 35 6.45 -4.18 -8.48
C PRO A 35 7.68 -3.70 -7.71
N ASP A 36 8.85 -3.67 -8.37
CA ASP A 36 10.13 -3.31 -7.73
C ASP A 36 10.14 -1.91 -7.09
N TRP A 37 9.35 -0.98 -7.64
CA TRP A 37 9.19 0.37 -7.12
C TRP A 37 8.20 0.50 -5.95
N TRP A 38 7.52 -0.58 -5.56
CA TRP A 38 6.47 -0.58 -4.54
C TRP A 38 6.93 0.04 -3.22
N TYR A 39 8.09 -0.40 -2.72
CA TYR A 39 8.58 0.11 -1.45
C TYR A 39 8.83 1.61 -1.49
N ALA A 40 9.46 2.11 -2.55
CA ALA A 40 9.75 3.53 -2.72
C ALA A 40 8.45 4.37 -2.83
N GLU A 41 7.50 3.91 -3.64
CA GLU A 41 6.35 4.70 -4.05
C GLU A 41 5.13 4.55 -3.12
N ILE A 42 4.99 3.43 -2.40
CA ILE A 42 3.87 3.16 -1.48
C ILE A 42 4.25 3.38 -0.02
N ILE A 43 5.41 2.84 0.38
CA ILE A 43 5.83 2.81 1.80
C ILE A 43 6.66 4.05 2.12
N LEU A 44 7.82 4.20 1.48
CA LEU A 44 8.76 5.29 1.76
C LEU A 44 8.19 6.67 1.39
N SER A 45 7.36 6.75 0.35
CA SER A 45 6.68 8.00 -0.04
C SER A 45 5.67 8.50 1.01
N GLY A 46 5.30 7.65 1.98
CA GLY A 46 4.26 7.93 2.97
C GLY A 46 2.84 7.85 2.42
N LEU A 47 2.61 7.24 1.24
CA LEU A 47 1.27 7.06 0.70
C LEU A 47 0.39 6.28 1.68
N LEU A 48 0.88 5.15 2.21
CA LEU A 48 0.20 4.36 3.24
C LEU A 48 -0.30 5.24 4.40
N ARG A 49 0.60 6.04 4.98
CA ARG A 49 0.29 6.95 6.08
C ARG A 49 -0.72 8.03 5.70
N ARG A 50 -0.62 8.62 4.51
CA ARG A 50 -1.58 9.63 4.02
C ARG A 50 -2.96 9.04 3.80
N THR A 51 -3.04 7.78 3.39
CA THR A 51 -4.29 7.11 3.06
C THR A 51 -4.98 6.54 4.29
N LEU A 52 -4.27 5.84 5.16
CA LEU A 52 -4.86 5.15 6.32
C LEU A 52 -4.70 5.91 7.64
N GLY A 53 -3.95 7.02 7.64
CA GLY A 53 -3.75 7.86 8.81
C GLY A 53 -2.50 7.51 9.61
N GLN A 54 -2.28 8.29 10.68
CA GLN A 54 -1.13 8.17 11.55
C GLN A 54 -1.06 6.80 12.22
N GLY A 55 0.14 6.22 12.27
CA GLY A 55 0.39 4.92 12.92
C GLY A 55 0.16 3.71 12.04
N SER A 56 -0.30 3.89 10.79
CA SER A 56 -0.47 2.81 9.82
C SER A 56 0.85 2.27 9.26
N ASP A 57 1.90 3.07 9.30
CA ASP A 57 3.26 2.75 8.85
C ASP A 57 4.23 2.46 10.02
N GLU A 58 3.73 2.46 11.26
CA GLU A 58 4.54 2.21 12.46
C GLU A 58 4.72 0.70 12.72
N ILE A 59 5.98 0.27 12.84
CA ILE A 59 6.31 -1.07 13.34
C ILE A 59 6.24 -1.03 14.87
N LYS A 60 5.24 -1.73 15.43
CA LYS A 60 5.09 -1.85 16.89
C LYS A 60 5.73 -3.16 17.37
N ILE A 61 6.82 -3.05 18.13
CA ILE A 61 7.38 -4.19 18.87
C ILE A 61 6.62 -4.28 20.20
N LEU A 62 5.77 -5.30 20.33
CA LEU A 62 5.11 -5.61 21.60
C LEU A 62 6.08 -6.41 22.47
N THR A 63 6.74 -5.74 23.42
CA THR A 63 7.50 -6.42 24.48
C THR A 63 6.53 -6.88 25.57
N LYS A 64 6.58 -8.17 25.91
CA LYS A 64 5.83 -8.77 27.02
C LYS A 64 6.44 -8.41 28.37
#